data_AF-A0A2H9QVD2-F1
#
_entry.id   AF-A0A2H9QVD2-F1
#
_cell.length_a   1.000
_cell.length_b   1.000
_cell.length_c   1.000
_cell.angle_alpha   90.00
_cell.angle_beta   90.00
_cell.angle_gamma   90.00
#
_symmetry.space_group_name_H-M   'P 1'
#
loop_
_entity.id
_entity.type
_entity.pdbx_description
1 polymer ?
#
loop_
_entity_poly.entity_id
_entity_poly.type
_entity_poly.pdbx_seq_one_letter_code
_entity_poly.pdbx_strand_id
1 'polypeptide(L)' 'LVYGHTHVPCLKRFSNGIIINPGSVGQPRDGNPKACFCILDPDKKSAEIKRIDYDINTVMQKIIEYKLPDILAYRLPLGE' A
#
# COMPACT_ATOMS: atom_id res chain seq x y z
N LEU A 1 15.01 9.24 2.31
CA LEU A 1 15.05 7.95 1.57
C LEU A 1 13.62 7.47 1.36
N VAL A 2 13.23 7.22 0.11
CA VAL A 2 11.95 6.58 -0.22
C VAL A 2 12.26 5.17 -0.69
N TYR A 3 11.55 4.17 -0.16
CA TYR A 3 11.68 2.77 -0.56
C TYR A 3 10.30 2.09 -0.64
N GLY A 4 10.25 0.86 -1.15
CA GLY A 4 9.01 0.10 -1.30
C GLY A 4 9.25 -1.39 -1.12
N HIS A 5 8.72 -2.21 -2.04
CA HIS A 5 8.90 -3.67 -2.13
C HIS A 5 8.24 -4.51 -1.03
N THR A 6 8.24 -4.07 0.23
CA THR A 6 7.65 -4.84 1.35
C THR A 6 6.12 -4.81 1.35
N HIS A 7 5.53 -3.79 0.72
CA HIS A 7 4.08 -3.49 0.75
C HIS A 7 3.54 -3.12 2.15
N VAL A 8 4.43 -2.84 3.10
CA VAL A 8 4.09 -2.44 4.47
C VAL A 8 4.51 -0.98 4.67
N PRO A 9 3.58 -0.08 5.02
CA PRO A 9 3.89 1.33 5.22
C PRO A 9 4.89 1.53 6.37
N CYS A 10 5.80 2.49 6.20
CA CYS A 10 6.74 2.87 7.23
C CYS A 10 7.05 4.35 7.12
N LEU A 11 6.93 5.11 8.22
CA LEU A 11 7.38 6.50 8.28
C LEU A 11 8.24 6.66 9.52
N LYS A 12 9.54 6.91 9.32
CA LYS A 12 10.50 7.16 10.40
C LYS A 12 11.19 8.49 10.18
N ARG A 13 11.19 9.33 11.22
CA ARG A 13 11.83 10.64 11.23
C ARG A 13 13.17 10.56 11.95
N PHE A 14 14.17 11.20 11.38
CA PHE A 14 15.52 11.33 11.92
C PHE A 14 15.90 12.82 11.94
N SER A 15 16.96 13.17 12.66
CA SER A 15 17.44 14.56 12.75
C SER A 15 17.81 15.16 11.39
N ASN A 16 18.27 14.33 10.45
CA ASN A 16 18.73 14.74 9.12
C ASN A 16 17.77 14.37 7.97
N GLY A 17 16.58 13.82 8.25
CA GLY A 17 15.62 13.50 7.19
C GLY A 17 14.57 12.47 7.56
N ILE A 18 13.88 11.98 6.52
CA ILE A 18 12.79 11.01 6.65
C ILE A 18 13.12 9.77 5.82
N ILE A 19 12.88 8.61 6.42
CA ILE A 19 12.82 7.32 5.73
C ILE A 19 11.35 6.95 5.59
N ILE A 20 10.91 6.69 4.37
CA ILE A 20 9.51 6.38 4.09
C ILE A 20 9.34 5.21 3.13
N ASN A 21 8.39 4.33 3.48
CA ASN A 21 7.75 3.38 2.60
C ASN A 21 6.26 3.74 2.51
N PRO A 22 5.73 4.07 1.31
CA PRO A 22 4.35 4.48 1.15
C PRO A 22 3.34 3.34 1.34
N GLY A 23 3.80 2.10 1.50
CA GLY A 23 2.97 0.90 1.48
C GLY A 23 2.79 0.38 0.06
N SER A 24 1.60 -0.15 -0.23
CA SER A 24 1.23 -0.64 -1.56
C SER A 24 -0.15 -0.17 -1.95
N VAL A 25 -0.28 0.29 -3.20
CA VAL A 25 -1.55 0.70 -3.77
C VAL A 25 -2.43 -0.51 -4.11
N GLY A 26 -1.83 -1.58 -4.67
CA GLY A 26 -2.60 -2.70 -5.24
C GLY A 26 -2.62 -3.97 -4.37
N GLN A 27 -1.71 -4.11 -3.42
CA GLN A 27 -1.63 -5.31 -2.57
C GLN A 27 -0.94 -4.98 -1.24
N PRO A 28 -1.59 -4.22 -0.36
CA PRO A 28 -1.05 -3.96 0.99
C PRO A 28 -0.84 -5.29 1.73
N ARG A 29 0.20 -5.37 2.57
CA ARG A 29 0.60 -6.59 3.31
C ARG A 29 0.68 -6.39 4.82
N ASP A 30 -0.07 -5.43 5.34
CA ASP A 30 -0.03 -5.03 6.74
C ASP A 30 -1.36 -5.28 7.47
N GLY A 31 -2.20 -6.19 6.95
CA GLY A 31 -3.50 -6.52 7.54
C GLY A 31 -4.58 -5.46 7.30
N ASN A 32 -4.29 -4.43 6.50
CA ASN A 32 -5.24 -3.39 6.11
C ASN A 32 -5.44 -3.40 4.60
N PRO A 33 -6.63 -3.78 4.10
CA PRO A 33 -6.85 -4.00 2.67
C PRO A 33 -6.93 -2.70 1.86
N LYS A 34 -7.02 -1.52 2.49
CA LYS A 34 -7.12 -0.24 1.79
C LYS A 34 -5.84 0.07 1.02
N ALA A 35 -5.99 0.62 -0.19
CA ALA A 35 -4.86 1.09 -0.98
C ALA A 35 -4.06 2.12 -0.18
N CYS A 36 -2.74 1.95 -0.11
CA CYS A 36 -1.85 2.73 0.74
C CYS A 36 -0.84 3.51 -0.10
N PHE A 37 -0.69 4.79 0.19
CA PHE A 37 0.26 5.68 -0.48
C PHE A 37 0.73 6.78 0.48
N CYS A 38 1.64 7.64 0.02
CA CYS A 38 2.13 8.78 0.78
C CYS A 38 2.00 10.09 0.02
N ILE A 39 1.69 11.17 0.73
CA ILE A 39 1.87 12.55 0.27
C ILE A 39 3.17 13.09 0.88
N LEU A 40 4.13 13.45 0.04
CA LEU A 40 5.41 14.03 0.45
C LEU A 40 5.40 15.54 0.14
N ASP A 41 5.69 16.36 1.14
CA ASP A 41 5.92 17.80 1.01
C ASP A 41 7.41 18.08 1.28
N PRO A 42 8.22 18.28 0.21
CA PRO A 42 9.67 18.47 0.35
C PRO A 42 10.03 19.81 0.98
N ASP A 43 9.25 20.87 0.74
CA ASP A 43 9.51 22.20 1.29
C ASP A 43 9.30 22.22 2.80
N LYS A 44 8.23 21.57 3.27
CA LYS A 44 7.93 21.42 4.70
C LYS A 44 8.67 20.25 5.35
N LYS A 45 9.46 19.49 4.60
CA LYS A 45 10.12 18.24 5.05
C LYS A 45 9.14 17.34 5.79
N SER A 46 7.96 17.15 5.22
CA SER A 46 6.87 16.39 5.85
C SER A 46 6.37 15.29 4.91
N ALA A 47 5.88 14.22 5.50
CA ALA A 47 5.30 13.10 4.78
C ALA A 47 4.10 12.58 5.57
N GLU A 48 3.08 12.12 4.85
CA GLU A 48 1.87 11.58 5.44
C GLU A 48 1.41 10.33 4.68
N ILE A 49 1.20 9.23 5.41
CA ILE A 49 0.64 8.00 4.85
C ILE A 49 -0.87 8.14 4.77
N LYS A 50 -1.43 7.88 3.60
CA LYS A 50 -2.85 7.94 3.30
C LYS A 50 -3.35 6.57 2.88
N ARG A 51 -4.62 6.32 3.18
CA ARG A 51 -5.34 5.11 2.79
C ARG A 51 -6.68 5.49 2.19
N ILE A 52 -7.06 4.79 1.12
CA ILE A 52 -8.36 4.96 0.48
C ILE A 52 -8.99 3.60 0.23
N ASP A 53 -10.32 3.57 0.35
CA ASP A 53 -11.11 2.41 -0.04
C ASP A 53 -11.12 2.28 -1.57
N TYR A 54 -11.23 1.04 -2.06
CA TYR A 54 -11.44 0.72 -3.46
C TYR A 54 -12.32 -0.52 -3.55
N ASP A 55 -12.85 -0.77 -4.75
CA ASP A 55 -13.69 -1.93 -5.00
C ASP A 55 -12.86 -3.22 -5.12
N ILE A 56 -12.56 -3.81 -3.95
CA ILE A 56 -11.83 -5.09 -3.83
C ILE A 56 -12.57 -6.21 -4.56
N ASN A 57 -13.90 -6.24 -4.49
CA ASN A 57 -14.72 -7.30 -5.08
C ASN A 57 -14.56 -7.31 -6.62
N THR A 58 -14.61 -6.15 -7.26
CA THR A 58 -14.38 -6.04 -8.71
C THR A 58 -12.97 -6.51 -9.10
N VAL A 59 -11.94 -6.20 -8.30
CA VAL A 59 -10.57 -6.66 -8.57
C VAL A 59 -10.46 -8.18 -8.41
N MET A 60 -11.03 -8.75 -7.34
CA MET A 60 -11.07 -10.19 -7.12
C MET A 60 -11.78 -10.94 -8.26
N GLN A 61 -12.94 -10.44 -8.70
CA GLN A 61 -13.69 -11.02 -9.81
C GLN A 61 -12.87 -11.05 -11.10
N LYS A 62 -12.17 -9.96 -11.42
CA LYS A 62 -11.27 -9.91 -12.58
C LYS A 62 -10.14 -10.93 -12.48
N ILE A 63 -9.51 -11.07 -11.31
CA ILE A 63 -8.43 -12.06 -11.09
C ILE A 63 -8.93 -13.47 -11.41
N ILE A 64 -10.13 -13.81 -10.93
CA ILE A 64 -10.79 -15.12 -11.17
C ILE A 64 -11.16 -15.28 -12.65
N GLU A 65 -11.77 -14.26 -13.26
CA GLU A 65 -12.17 -14.24 -14.67
C GLU A 65 -10.97 -14.48 -15.61
N TYR A 66 -9.83 -13.85 -15.31
CA TYR A 66 -8.58 -14.01 -16.04
C TYR A 66 -7.82 -15.29 -15.70
N LYS A 67 -8.37 -16.17 -14.84
CA LYS A 67 -7.76 -17.44 -14.41
C LYS A 67 -6.35 -17.27 -13.82
N LEU A 68 -6.13 -16.16 -13.13
CA LEU A 68 -4.91 -15.95 -12.35
C LEU A 68 -4.98 -16.80 -11.07
N PRO A 69 -3.84 -17.07 -10.41
CA PRO A 69 -3.86 -17.84 -9.17
C PRO A 69 -4.81 -17.24 -8.12
N ASP A 70 -5.76 -18.04 -7.64
CA ASP A 70 -6.83 -17.64 -6.72
C ASP A 70 -6.33 -16.92 -5.46
N ILE A 71 -5.14 -17.31 -4.98
CA ILE A 71 -4.48 -16.65 -3.83
C ILE A 71 -4.30 -15.15 -4.05
N LEU A 72 -4.16 -14.68 -5.29
CA LEU A 72 -4.03 -13.26 -5.61
C LEU A 72 -5.32 -12.49 -5.35
N ALA A 73 -6.49 -13.13 -5.49
CA ALA A 73 -7.78 -12.53 -5.18
C ALA A 73 -8.06 -12.59 -3.68
N TYR A 74 -7.93 -13.77 -3.07
CA TYR A 74 -8.38 -14.00 -1.70
C TYR A 74 -7.57 -13.28 -0.64
N ARG A 75 -6.32 -12.88 -0.93
CA ARG A 75 -5.50 -12.10 0.00
C ARG A 75 -5.79 -10.60 0.02
N LEU A 76 -6.43 -10.06 -1.03
CA LEU A 76 -6.76 -8.63 -1.10
C LEU A 76 -7.63 -8.14 0.08
N PRO A 77 -8.74 -8.81 0.45
CA PRO A 77 -9.56 -8.36 1.58
C PRO A 77 -8.87 -8.52 2.95
N LEU A 78 -7.84 -9.37 3.03
CA LEU A 78 -7.05 -9.58 4.24
C LEU A 78 -5.93 -8.53 4.38
N GLY A 79 -5.51 -7.91 3.26
CA GLY A 79 -4.31 -7.08 3.23
C GLY A 79 -3.04 -7.93 3.42
N GLU A 80 -2.90 -9.00 2.63
CA GLU A 80 -1.78 -9.96 2.58
C GLU A 80 -1.18 -10.15 1.16
#